data_AF-A0A2T4B3Y8-F1
#
_entry.id   AF-A0A2T4B3Y8-F1
#
_cell.length_a   1.000
_cell.length_b   1.000
_cell.length_c   1.000
_cell.angle_alpha   90.00
_cell.angle_beta   90.00
_cell.angle_gamma   90.00
#
_symmetry.space_group_name_H-M   'P 1'
#
loop_
_entity.id
_entity.type
_entity.pdbx_description
1 polymer ?
#
loop_
_entity_poly.entity_id
_entity_poly.type
_entity_poly.pdbx_seq_one_letter_code
_entity_poly.pdbx_strand_id
1 'polypeptide(L)'
;MDFSKFSKGISDLSAQITPFASRTLQFTKEQLGQADDRTELPADYIDLEKKVDALKQAHQKMLAVTSQYATEAYDYPPNIKETFQDLGRTVSEKVSLLSSATTPAEAQAALVAPASAKPQPKTFNHAISRASLASSQLLHQHHTGAGEDPLATALEKYALAMERVGDARLAQDSQIQSRFLAGWNTTLNTNLTFAARARKNVENSRLSLDAVKARVKGNTFKLGGHSRGERPDDAELSSDAQEEIEKAEDEFVTQTEEAVGVMKNVLDTPEPLRNLAELVAAQMEYHKKAYEILSELAPVLETLQTEQEASYRRNRDMA
;
A
#
# COMPACT_ATOMS: atom_id res chain seq x y z
N MET A 1 35.24 40.71 31.24
CA MET A 1 34.51 39.53 30.73
C MET A 1 33.10 39.59 31.29
N ASP A 2 32.11 39.60 30.41
CA ASP A 2 30.75 40.10 30.64
C ASP A 2 29.83 38.99 31.19
N PHE A 3 29.76 38.85 32.52
CA PHE A 3 28.93 37.86 33.22
C PHE A 3 27.42 38.07 32.99
N SER A 4 27.00 39.23 32.48
CA SER A 4 25.58 39.53 32.21
C SER A 4 25.01 38.80 30.99
N LYS A 5 25.87 38.39 30.05
CA LYS A 5 25.47 37.65 28.83
C LYS A 5 25.33 36.16 29.08
N PHE A 6 26.04 35.63 30.07
CA PHE A 6 25.94 34.22 30.46
C PHE A 6 24.65 33.92 31.24
N SER A 7 24.19 34.85 32.09
CA SER A 7 22.92 34.69 32.81
C SER A 7 21.69 34.73 31.90
N LYS A 8 21.68 35.61 30.88
CA LYS A 8 20.61 35.68 29.88
C LYS A 8 20.47 34.41 29.04
N GLY A 9 21.58 33.75 28.70
CA GLY A 9 21.55 32.48 27.97
C GLY A 9 20.98 31.30 28.77
N ILE A 10 21.07 31.34 30.10
CA ILE A 10 20.54 30.29 30.99
C ILE A 10 19.05 30.51 31.29
N SER A 11 18.59 31.76 31.39
CA SER A 11 17.17 32.07 31.55
C SER A 11 16.35 31.77 30.30
N ASP A 12 16.90 31.98 29.10
CA ASP A 12 16.23 31.64 27.84
C ASP A 12 16.16 30.11 27.62
N LEU A 13 17.19 29.38 28.07
CA LEU A 13 17.21 27.92 28.03
C LEU A 13 16.24 27.31 29.06
N SER A 14 16.13 27.88 30.27
CA SER A 14 15.19 27.41 31.29
C SER A 14 13.74 27.66 30.86
N ALA A 15 13.42 28.81 30.26
CA ALA A 15 12.10 29.13 29.74
C ALA A 15 11.61 28.18 28.62
N GLN A 16 12.53 27.57 27.85
CA GLN A 16 12.19 26.53 26.86
C GLN A 16 12.10 25.11 27.45
N ILE A 17 12.80 24.82 28.56
CA ILE A 17 12.81 23.50 29.21
C ILE A 17 11.60 23.32 30.15
N THR A 18 11.14 24.39 30.81
CA THR A 18 10.01 24.34 31.77
C THR A 18 8.66 23.88 31.18
N PRO A 19 8.25 24.29 29.96
CA PRO A 19 6.99 23.84 29.36
C PRO A 19 7.02 22.35 28.98
N PHE A 20 8.18 21.84 28.57
CA PHE A 20 8.34 20.45 28.15
C PHE A 20 8.38 19.50 29.36
N ALA A 21 9.05 19.92 30.44
CA ALA A 21 9.10 19.16 31.69
C ALA A 21 7.72 19.06 32.38
N SER A 22 6.96 20.16 32.45
CA SER A 22 5.63 20.18 33.04
C SER A 22 4.61 19.32 32.28
N ARG A 23 4.61 19.37 30.94
CA ARG A 23 3.79 18.47 30.09
C ARG A 23 4.13 16.98 30.31
N THR A 24 5.42 16.65 30.40
CA THR A 24 5.89 15.28 30.62
C THR A 24 5.47 14.77 32.00
N LEU A 25 5.58 15.61 33.04
CA LEU A 25 5.15 15.26 34.40
C LEU A 25 3.63 15.02 34.48
N GLN A 26 2.83 15.86 33.82
CA GLN A 26 1.38 15.67 33.76
C GLN A 26 0.99 14.37 33.04
N PHE A 27 1.62 14.08 31.89
CA PHE A 27 1.42 12.81 31.18
C PHE A 27 1.74 11.59 32.07
N THR A 28 2.84 11.63 32.84
CA THR A 28 3.18 10.54 33.78
C THR A 28 2.18 10.43 34.93
N LYS A 29 1.62 11.55 35.41
CA LYS A 29 0.61 11.59 36.47
C LYS A 29 -0.73 10.98 36.02
N GLU A 30 -1.09 11.20 34.76
CA GLU A 30 -2.29 10.60 34.14
C GLU A 30 -2.13 9.09 33.91
N GLN A 31 -0.97 8.61 33.46
CA GLN A 31 -0.72 7.16 33.33
C GLN A 31 -0.69 6.43 34.68
N LEU A 32 -0.32 7.12 35.77
CA LEU A 32 -0.27 6.58 37.13
C LEU A 32 -1.61 6.69 37.90
N GLY A 33 -2.67 7.22 37.26
CA GLY A 33 -4.02 7.25 37.83
C GLY A 33 -4.25 8.26 38.97
N GLN A 34 -3.41 9.30 39.09
CA GLN A 34 -3.51 10.34 40.15
C GLN A 34 -4.06 11.68 39.64
N ALA A 35 -4.72 11.72 38.48
CA ALA A 35 -5.25 12.95 37.89
C ALA A 35 -6.79 12.99 37.98
N ASP A 36 -7.33 13.62 39.02
CA ASP A 36 -8.77 13.81 39.23
C ASP A 36 -9.38 14.96 38.37
N ASP A 37 -8.54 15.87 37.84
CA ASP A 37 -8.95 17.03 37.04
C ASP A 37 -8.43 16.90 35.58
N ARG A 38 -8.97 15.98 34.80
CA ARG A 38 -8.63 15.83 33.36
C ARG A 38 -9.56 16.69 32.52
N THR A 39 -9.03 17.58 31.69
CA THR A 39 -9.87 18.30 30.70
C THR A 39 -10.48 17.29 29.72
N GLU A 40 -11.81 17.30 29.61
CA GLU A 40 -12.55 16.44 28.70
C GLU A 40 -12.56 17.02 27.27
N LEU A 41 -12.51 16.12 26.29
CA LEU A 41 -12.65 16.48 24.88
C LEU A 41 -14.14 16.46 24.49
N PRO A 42 -14.58 17.35 23.58
CA PRO A 42 -15.96 17.32 23.08
C PRO A 42 -16.33 15.97 22.47
N ALA A 43 -17.58 15.51 22.68
CA ALA A 43 -18.05 14.22 22.16
C ALA A 43 -17.91 14.11 20.62
N ASP A 44 -18.26 15.17 19.90
CA ASP A 44 -18.13 15.22 18.43
C ASP A 44 -16.67 15.09 17.96
N TYR A 45 -15.72 15.64 18.72
CA TYR A 45 -14.30 15.52 18.44
C TYR A 45 -13.85 14.06 18.60
N ILE A 46 -14.23 13.41 19.69
CA ILE A 46 -13.91 11.99 19.95
C ILE A 46 -14.47 11.08 18.85
N ASP A 47 -15.68 11.36 18.38
CA ASP A 47 -16.30 10.58 17.30
C ASP A 47 -15.60 10.80 15.95
N LEU A 48 -15.11 12.01 15.67
CA LEU A 48 -14.24 12.26 14.52
C LEU A 48 -12.94 11.48 14.60
N GLU A 49 -12.29 11.44 15.78
CA GLU A 49 -11.07 10.66 15.97
C GLU A 49 -11.29 9.17 15.64
N LYS A 50 -12.37 8.58 16.16
CA LYS A 50 -12.72 7.17 15.87
C LYS A 50 -12.90 6.93 14.37
N LYS A 51 -13.58 7.84 13.67
CA LYS A 51 -13.81 7.73 12.22
C LYS A 51 -12.51 7.85 11.43
N VAL A 52 -11.64 8.79 11.79
CA VAL A 52 -10.31 8.97 11.15
C VAL A 52 -9.42 7.75 11.41
N ASP A 53 -9.43 7.20 12.63
CA ASP A 53 -8.69 5.99 12.96
C ASP A 53 -9.19 4.76 12.20
N ALA A 54 -10.51 4.61 12.07
CA ALA A 54 -11.11 3.58 11.24
C ALA A 54 -10.71 3.73 9.76
N LEU A 55 -10.72 4.97 9.24
CA LEU A 55 -10.29 5.25 7.86
C LEU A 55 -8.81 4.90 7.65
N LYS A 56 -7.93 5.22 8.60
CA LYS A 56 -6.52 4.86 8.57
C LYS A 56 -6.32 3.34 8.56
N GLN A 57 -7.01 2.63 9.44
CA GLN A 57 -6.95 1.16 9.49
C GLN A 57 -7.46 0.52 8.19
N ALA A 58 -8.54 1.06 7.61
CA ALA A 58 -9.04 0.60 6.32
C ALA A 58 -7.98 0.77 5.22
N HIS A 59 -7.31 1.92 5.18
CA HIS A 59 -6.24 2.16 4.22
C HIS A 59 -5.08 1.17 4.38
N GLN A 60 -4.61 0.97 5.61
CA GLN A 60 -3.52 0.05 5.92
C GLN A 60 -3.86 -1.40 5.58
N LYS A 61 -5.08 -1.86 5.92
CA LYS A 61 -5.54 -3.22 5.64
C LYS A 61 -5.61 -3.49 4.13
N MET A 62 -6.14 -2.54 3.37
CA MET A 62 -6.18 -2.68 1.91
C MET A 62 -4.76 -2.72 1.33
N LEU A 63 -3.90 -1.76 1.71
CA LEU A 63 -2.52 -1.68 1.21
C LEU A 63 -1.70 -2.94 1.51
N ALA A 64 -1.91 -3.56 2.68
CA ALA A 64 -1.21 -4.78 3.08
C ALA A 64 -1.39 -5.93 2.08
N VAL A 65 -2.54 -6.00 1.40
CA VAL A 65 -2.82 -7.04 0.41
C VAL A 65 -2.54 -6.53 -1.00
N THR A 66 -3.02 -5.34 -1.33
CA THR A 66 -2.97 -4.82 -2.71
C THR A 66 -1.59 -4.33 -3.11
N SER A 67 -0.69 -4.05 -2.17
CA SER A 67 0.72 -3.76 -2.50
C SER A 67 1.39 -4.91 -3.25
N GLN A 68 0.84 -6.12 -3.18
CA GLN A 68 1.31 -7.26 -3.94
C GLN A 68 1.27 -7.02 -5.46
N TYR A 69 0.34 -6.19 -5.98
CA TYR A 69 0.31 -5.77 -7.39
C TYR A 69 1.59 -5.02 -7.85
N ALA A 70 2.45 -4.57 -6.93
CA ALA A 70 3.77 -4.03 -7.25
C ALA A 70 4.83 -5.11 -7.50
N THR A 71 4.53 -6.37 -7.16
CA THR A 71 5.45 -7.50 -7.31
C THR A 71 5.07 -8.34 -8.51
N GLU A 72 5.76 -8.17 -9.64
CA GLU A 72 5.43 -8.87 -10.89
C GLU A 72 5.29 -10.40 -10.73
N ALA A 73 6.12 -11.03 -9.89
CA ALA A 73 6.10 -12.48 -9.67
C ALA A 73 5.09 -12.94 -8.60
N TYR A 74 4.08 -12.15 -8.23
CA TYR A 74 3.20 -12.51 -7.10
C TYR A 74 2.35 -13.75 -7.31
N ASP A 75 1.96 -14.03 -8.54
CA ASP A 75 1.16 -15.20 -8.95
C ASP A 75 2.07 -16.39 -9.30
N TYR A 76 3.38 -16.16 -9.38
CA TYR A 76 4.38 -17.14 -9.71
C TYR A 76 5.67 -16.92 -8.91
N PRO A 77 5.62 -17.13 -7.58
CA PRO A 77 6.78 -16.92 -6.73
C PRO A 77 7.94 -17.82 -7.17
N PRO A 78 9.18 -17.32 -7.15
CA PRO A 78 10.32 -18.02 -7.73
C PRO A 78 10.53 -19.38 -7.05
N ASN A 79 10.38 -20.46 -7.82
CA ASN A 79 10.83 -21.78 -7.44
C ASN A 79 12.33 -21.88 -7.71
N ILE A 80 13.12 -22.35 -6.73
CA ILE A 80 14.60 -22.45 -6.79
C ILE A 80 15.11 -23.25 -8.01
N LYS A 81 14.25 -24.02 -8.68
CA LYS A 81 14.60 -24.89 -9.81
C LYS A 81 14.58 -24.22 -11.20
N GLU A 82 14.04 -23.01 -11.37
CA GLU A 82 13.80 -22.45 -12.71
C GLU A 82 14.88 -21.52 -13.29
N THR A 83 15.97 -21.27 -12.56
CA THR A 83 16.72 -20.02 -12.79
C THR A 83 17.72 -20.00 -13.96
N PHE A 84 18.03 -21.08 -14.70
CA PHE A 84 19.23 -21.03 -15.57
C PHE A 84 19.10 -21.38 -17.06
N GLN A 85 17.94 -21.83 -17.56
CA GLN A 85 17.83 -22.22 -18.99
C GLN A 85 16.82 -21.40 -19.81
N ASP A 86 15.97 -20.58 -19.17
CA ASP A 86 14.81 -19.96 -19.83
C ASP A 86 15.00 -18.48 -20.23
N LEU A 87 16.22 -17.95 -20.12
CA LEU A 87 16.51 -16.53 -20.34
C LEU A 87 16.88 -16.26 -21.79
N GLY A 88 15.97 -15.65 -22.54
CA GLY A 88 16.37 -15.04 -23.81
C GLY A 88 15.38 -14.12 -24.49
N ARG A 89 14.12 -14.54 -24.75
CA ARG A 89 13.18 -13.79 -25.61
C ARG A 89 11.71 -14.10 -25.32
N THR A 90 10.83 -13.12 -25.48
CA THR A 90 9.36 -13.24 -25.44
C THR A 90 8.85 -14.26 -26.45
N VAL A 91 7.74 -14.94 -26.12
CA VAL A 91 7.20 -16.04 -26.94
C VAL A 91 6.70 -15.51 -28.29
N SER A 92 6.13 -14.31 -28.31
CA SER A 92 5.72 -13.60 -29.52
C SER A 92 6.88 -13.36 -30.50
N GLU A 93 8.06 -12.97 -29.99
CA GLU A 93 9.26 -12.79 -30.82
C GLU A 93 9.76 -14.11 -31.40
N LYS A 94 9.73 -15.19 -30.60
CA LYS A 94 10.14 -16.53 -31.07
C LYS A 94 9.23 -17.04 -32.19
N VAL A 95 7.91 -16.91 -32.02
CA VAL A 95 6.93 -17.34 -33.03
C VAL A 95 7.04 -16.47 -34.29
N SER A 96 7.20 -15.14 -34.16
CA SER A 96 7.40 -14.27 -35.32
C SER A 96 8.65 -14.69 -36.11
N LEU A 97 9.77 -14.96 -35.43
CA LEU A 97 11.00 -15.40 -36.07
C LEU A 97 10.85 -16.79 -36.72
N LEU A 98 10.16 -17.72 -36.06
CA LEU A 98 9.88 -19.05 -36.60
C LEU A 98 8.95 -19.01 -37.81
N SER A 99 7.92 -18.16 -37.79
CA SER A 99 6.98 -17.98 -38.92
C SER A 99 7.64 -17.38 -40.17
N SER A 100 8.77 -16.70 -39.98
CA SER A 100 9.58 -16.14 -41.08
C SER A 100 10.68 -17.08 -41.58
N ALA A 101 10.93 -18.19 -40.89
CA ALA A 101 11.96 -19.14 -41.28
C ALA A 101 11.45 -20.05 -42.41
N THR A 102 12.15 -20.05 -43.54
CA THR A 102 11.82 -20.87 -44.72
C THR A 102 12.56 -22.20 -44.74
N THR A 103 13.54 -22.39 -43.86
CA THR A 103 14.32 -23.63 -43.75
C THR A 103 14.53 -24.05 -42.29
N PRO A 104 14.74 -25.36 -42.02
CA PRO A 104 15.07 -25.85 -40.68
C PRO A 104 16.35 -25.21 -40.09
N ALA A 105 17.31 -24.87 -40.94
CA ALA A 105 18.54 -24.19 -40.54
C ALA A 105 18.29 -22.74 -40.11
N GLU A 106 17.39 -22.03 -40.79
CA GLU A 106 16.95 -20.68 -40.40
C GLU A 106 16.15 -20.69 -39.10
N ALA A 107 15.28 -21.68 -38.91
CA ALA A 107 14.55 -21.89 -37.66
C ALA A 107 15.51 -22.15 -36.49
N GLN A 108 16.54 -22.98 -36.70
CA GLN A 108 17.58 -23.23 -35.70
C GLN A 108 18.38 -21.95 -35.40
N ALA A 109 18.83 -21.21 -36.41
CA ALA A 109 19.60 -19.98 -36.23
C ALA A 109 18.82 -18.88 -35.51
N ALA A 110 17.52 -18.76 -35.80
CA ALA A 110 16.61 -17.89 -35.08
C ALA A 110 16.54 -18.22 -33.58
N LEU A 111 16.71 -19.49 -33.19
CA LEU A 111 16.64 -19.95 -31.80
C LEU A 111 17.96 -19.76 -31.01
N VAL A 112 19.13 -19.77 -31.67
CA VAL A 112 20.46 -19.71 -30.99
C VAL A 112 21.12 -18.33 -31.00
N ALA A 113 20.57 -17.35 -31.71
CA ALA A 113 21.16 -16.01 -31.77
C ALA A 113 21.20 -15.33 -30.37
N PRO A 114 22.30 -14.64 -30.01
CA PRO A 114 22.49 -14.07 -28.67
C PRO A 114 21.39 -13.05 -28.30
N ALA A 115 20.96 -13.08 -27.03
CA ALA A 115 19.84 -12.30 -26.52
C ALA A 115 20.20 -10.81 -26.31
N SER A 116 19.64 -9.93 -27.16
CA SER A 116 19.56 -8.49 -26.90
C SER A 116 18.19 -8.07 -26.34
N ALA A 117 17.32 -9.03 -26.02
CA ALA A 117 15.91 -8.77 -25.72
C ALA A 117 15.67 -8.39 -24.26
N LYS A 118 14.55 -7.68 -24.04
CA LYS A 118 14.09 -7.22 -22.73
C LYS A 118 13.98 -8.39 -21.73
N PRO A 119 14.18 -8.14 -20.41
CA PRO A 119 13.95 -9.15 -19.39
C PRO A 119 12.57 -9.78 -19.56
N GLN A 120 12.52 -11.10 -19.55
CA GLN A 120 11.27 -11.85 -19.70
C GLN A 120 10.34 -11.59 -18.51
N PRO A 121 9.04 -11.32 -18.74
CA PRO A 121 8.10 -11.16 -17.65
C PRO A 121 7.95 -12.44 -16.82
N LYS A 122 7.78 -12.24 -15.52
CA LYS A 122 7.77 -13.27 -14.47
C LYS A 122 6.37 -13.60 -13.97
N THR A 123 5.33 -13.14 -14.65
CA THR A 123 3.96 -13.52 -14.32
C THR A 123 3.74 -15.01 -14.54
N PHE A 124 2.77 -15.61 -13.87
CA PHE A 124 2.38 -17.00 -14.10
C PHE A 124 1.98 -17.30 -15.55
N ASN A 125 1.21 -16.41 -16.18
CA ASN A 125 0.75 -16.59 -17.57
C ASN A 125 1.92 -16.66 -18.57
N HIS A 126 2.91 -15.77 -18.42
CA HIS A 126 4.15 -15.83 -19.20
C HIS A 126 4.96 -17.11 -18.93
N ALA A 127 4.95 -17.64 -17.69
CA ALA A 127 5.60 -18.92 -17.38
C ALA A 127 4.89 -20.10 -18.08
N ILE A 128 3.56 -20.14 -18.05
CA ILE A 128 2.76 -21.12 -18.81
C ILE A 128 3.07 -21.02 -20.30
N SER A 129 3.16 -19.79 -20.83
CA SER A 129 3.47 -19.57 -22.25
C SER A 129 4.81 -20.18 -22.64
N ARG A 130 5.88 -19.92 -21.86
CA ARG A 130 7.20 -20.51 -22.09
C ARG A 130 7.19 -22.03 -22.02
N ALA A 131 6.57 -22.60 -20.98
CA ALA A 131 6.50 -24.05 -20.80
C ALA A 131 5.74 -24.73 -21.95
N SER A 132 4.65 -24.11 -22.42
CA SER A 132 3.84 -24.61 -23.53
C SER A 132 4.60 -24.56 -24.85
N LEU A 133 5.31 -23.45 -25.12
CA LEU A 133 6.15 -23.33 -26.31
C LEU A 133 7.29 -24.35 -26.31
N ALA A 134 7.99 -24.51 -25.18
CA ALA A 134 9.07 -25.49 -25.05
C ALA A 134 8.57 -26.93 -25.26
N SER A 135 7.38 -27.23 -24.74
CA SER A 135 6.72 -28.53 -24.91
C SER A 135 6.31 -28.78 -26.37
N SER A 136 5.76 -27.76 -27.05
CA SER A 136 5.45 -27.82 -28.49
C SER A 136 6.71 -28.11 -29.32
N GLN A 137 7.81 -27.42 -29.03
CA GLN A 137 9.08 -27.63 -29.72
C GLN A 137 9.63 -29.05 -29.51
N LEU A 138 9.55 -29.57 -28.28
CA LEU A 138 9.96 -30.93 -27.97
C LEU A 138 9.16 -31.96 -28.78
N LEU A 139 7.84 -31.79 -28.86
CA LEU A 139 6.99 -32.68 -29.64
C LEU A 139 7.29 -32.61 -31.14
N HIS A 140 7.47 -31.40 -31.70
CA HIS A 140 7.86 -31.23 -33.10
C HIS A 140 9.20 -31.90 -33.42
N GLN A 141 10.20 -31.78 -32.54
CA GLN A 141 11.53 -32.39 -32.75
C GLN A 141 11.49 -33.93 -32.79
N HIS A 142 10.57 -34.54 -32.04
CA HIS A 142 10.43 -35.99 -31.94
C HIS A 142 9.30 -36.57 -32.79
N HIS A 143 8.58 -35.73 -33.55
CA HIS A 143 7.50 -36.18 -34.43
C HIS A 143 8.08 -36.89 -35.66
N THR A 144 7.76 -38.17 -35.82
CA THR A 144 8.18 -39.02 -36.95
C THR A 144 7.03 -39.39 -37.90
N GLY A 145 5.82 -38.90 -37.61
CA GLY A 145 4.63 -39.11 -38.43
C GLY A 145 4.57 -38.19 -39.66
N ALA A 146 3.60 -38.44 -40.53
CA ALA A 146 3.26 -37.53 -41.62
C ALA A 146 2.28 -36.46 -41.13
N GLY A 147 2.61 -35.19 -41.32
CA GLY A 147 1.80 -34.04 -40.90
C GLY A 147 2.36 -33.33 -39.66
N GLU A 148 1.58 -32.41 -39.10
CA GLU A 148 1.89 -31.75 -37.82
C GLU A 148 1.37 -32.58 -36.65
N ASP A 149 2.05 -32.51 -35.50
CA ASP A 149 1.58 -33.12 -34.26
C ASP A 149 0.44 -32.24 -33.67
N PRO A 150 -0.81 -32.76 -33.54
CA PRO A 150 -1.93 -31.94 -33.10
C PRO A 150 -1.75 -31.32 -31.70
N LEU A 151 -1.05 -32.03 -30.81
CA LEU A 151 -0.76 -31.52 -29.46
C LEU A 151 0.33 -30.44 -29.51
N ALA A 152 1.35 -30.61 -30.35
CA ALA A 152 2.36 -29.58 -30.55
C ALA A 152 1.75 -28.28 -31.09
N THR A 153 0.87 -28.37 -32.10
CA THR A 153 0.15 -27.21 -32.65
C THR A 153 -0.79 -26.58 -31.62
N ALA A 154 -1.49 -27.37 -30.81
CA ALA A 154 -2.34 -26.89 -29.72
C ALA A 154 -1.53 -26.11 -28.66
N LEU A 155 -0.38 -26.66 -28.25
CA LEU A 155 0.50 -26.04 -27.25
C LEU A 155 1.12 -24.73 -27.74
N GLU A 156 1.44 -24.61 -29.04
CA GLU A 156 1.92 -23.36 -29.63
C GLU A 156 0.84 -22.27 -29.58
N LYS A 157 -0.39 -22.60 -29.98
CA LYS A 157 -1.53 -21.67 -29.91
C LYS A 157 -1.86 -21.26 -28.48
N TYR A 158 -1.81 -22.21 -27.54
CA TYR A 158 -1.99 -21.93 -26.12
C TYR A 158 -0.88 -21.02 -25.58
N ALA A 159 0.38 -21.24 -25.98
CA ALA A 159 1.49 -20.38 -25.60
C ALA A 159 1.24 -18.92 -26.00
N LEU A 160 0.83 -18.69 -27.25
CA LEU A 160 0.53 -17.34 -27.75
C LEU A 160 -0.63 -16.67 -27.00
N ALA A 161 -1.70 -17.43 -26.70
CA ALA A 161 -2.81 -16.92 -25.91
C ALA A 161 -2.35 -16.51 -24.51
N MET A 162 -1.56 -17.35 -23.83
CA MET A 162 -1.09 -17.08 -22.47
C MET A 162 -0.08 -15.92 -22.40
N GLU A 163 0.71 -15.69 -23.45
CA GLU A 163 1.52 -14.47 -23.57
C GLU A 163 0.63 -13.22 -23.54
N ARG A 164 -0.42 -13.19 -24.38
CA ARG A 164 -1.39 -12.07 -24.44
C ARG A 164 -2.11 -11.86 -23.11
N VAL A 165 -2.49 -12.95 -22.42
CA VAL A 165 -3.11 -12.86 -21.08
C VAL A 165 -2.10 -12.31 -20.06
N GLY A 166 -0.84 -12.71 -20.16
CA GLY A 166 0.26 -12.16 -19.37
C GLY A 166 0.43 -10.66 -19.56
N ASP A 167 0.46 -10.19 -20.82
CA ASP A 167 0.55 -8.76 -21.15
C ASP A 167 -0.63 -7.96 -20.59
N ALA A 168 -1.85 -8.50 -20.70
CA ALA A 168 -3.04 -7.88 -20.12
C ALA A 168 -2.93 -7.76 -18.59
N ARG A 169 -2.32 -8.75 -17.93
CA ARG A 169 -2.05 -8.69 -16.48
C ARG A 169 -1.00 -7.65 -16.12
N LEU A 170 0.08 -7.50 -16.91
CA LEU A 170 1.05 -6.44 -16.70
C LEU A 170 0.42 -5.04 -16.83
N ALA A 171 -0.49 -4.88 -17.80
CA ALA A 171 -1.25 -3.64 -17.98
C ALA A 171 -2.15 -3.33 -16.76
N GLN A 172 -2.87 -4.32 -16.24
CA GLN A 172 -3.65 -4.20 -15.01
C GLN A 172 -2.77 -3.72 -13.85
N ASP A 173 -1.65 -4.40 -13.60
CA ASP A 173 -0.79 -4.09 -12.47
C ASP A 173 -0.23 -2.67 -12.58
N SER A 174 0.14 -2.23 -13.79
CA SER A 174 0.57 -0.85 -14.04
C SER A 174 -0.52 0.18 -13.72
N GLN A 175 -1.77 -0.09 -14.14
CA GLN A 175 -2.92 0.77 -13.83
C GLN A 175 -3.20 0.81 -12.32
N ILE A 176 -3.19 -0.35 -11.64
CA ILE A 176 -3.42 -0.45 -10.20
C ILE A 176 -2.33 0.29 -9.43
N GLN A 177 -1.06 0.14 -9.80
CA GLN A 177 0.05 0.85 -9.16
C GLN A 177 -0.10 2.37 -9.29
N SER A 178 -0.36 2.86 -10.51
CA SER A 178 -0.39 4.29 -10.81
C SER A 178 -1.66 5.00 -10.32
N ARG A 179 -2.82 4.33 -10.31
CA ARG A 179 -4.13 4.96 -10.06
C ARG A 179 -4.76 4.60 -8.72
N PHE A 180 -4.51 3.39 -8.22
CA PHE A 180 -5.01 2.95 -6.92
C PHE A 180 -3.93 3.10 -5.85
N LEU A 181 -2.81 2.36 -5.95
CA LEU A 181 -1.80 2.33 -4.89
C LEU A 181 -1.16 3.70 -4.63
N ALA A 182 -0.90 4.49 -5.67
CA ALA A 182 -0.35 5.83 -5.52
C ALA A 182 -1.30 6.74 -4.71
N GLY A 183 -2.56 6.88 -5.12
CA GLY A 183 -3.54 7.74 -4.43
C GLY A 183 -3.89 7.23 -3.03
N TRP A 184 -3.98 5.91 -2.86
CA TRP A 184 -4.21 5.28 -1.56
C TRP A 184 -3.07 5.55 -0.58
N ASN A 185 -1.81 5.49 -1.04
CA ASN A 185 -0.63 5.87 -0.26
C ASN A 185 -0.60 7.38 0.05
N THR A 186 -0.99 8.24 -0.89
CA THR A 186 -1.08 9.69 -0.65
C THR A 186 -2.05 10.00 0.48
N THR A 187 -3.25 9.38 0.48
CA THR A 187 -4.21 9.58 1.57
C THR A 187 -3.64 9.13 2.92
N LEU A 188 -2.94 7.99 2.95
CA LEU A 188 -2.31 7.46 4.17
C LEU A 188 -1.17 8.34 4.69
N ASN A 189 -0.26 8.76 3.81
CA ASN A 189 1.00 9.40 4.20
C ASN A 189 0.88 10.93 4.31
N THR A 190 -0.13 11.53 3.69
CA THR A 190 -0.34 12.99 3.71
C THR A 190 -1.57 13.36 4.53
N ASN A 191 -2.77 13.03 4.05
CA ASN A 191 -4.03 13.49 4.63
C ASN A 191 -4.20 12.97 6.07
N LEU A 192 -4.01 11.66 6.29
CA LEU A 192 -4.11 11.05 7.60
C LEU A 192 -2.95 11.45 8.54
N THR A 193 -1.78 11.78 8.00
CA THR A 193 -0.67 12.35 8.78
C THR A 193 -1.00 13.77 9.27
N PHE A 194 -1.68 14.59 8.48
CA PHE A 194 -2.14 15.92 8.92
C PHE A 194 -3.15 15.80 10.07
N ALA A 195 -4.13 14.90 9.96
CA ALA A 195 -5.06 14.64 11.07
C ALA A 195 -4.33 14.15 12.33
N ALA A 196 -3.35 13.25 12.19
CA ALA A 196 -2.55 12.77 13.32
C ALA A 196 -1.74 13.90 14.01
N ARG A 197 -1.19 14.84 13.23
CA ARG A 197 -0.49 16.02 13.78
C ARG A 197 -1.45 16.95 14.51
N ALA A 198 -2.61 17.25 13.92
CA ALA A 198 -3.61 18.11 14.54
C ALA A 198 -4.09 17.53 15.88
N ARG A 199 -4.40 16.22 15.93
CA ARG A 199 -4.75 15.52 17.18
C ARG A 199 -3.65 15.59 18.24
N LYS A 200 -2.39 15.46 17.83
CA LYS A 200 -1.25 15.62 18.74
C LYS A 200 -1.18 17.04 19.32
N ASN A 201 -1.50 18.07 18.53
CA ASN A 201 -1.53 19.45 19.02
C ASN A 201 -2.66 19.66 20.04
N VAL A 202 -3.85 19.12 19.78
CA VAL A 202 -4.97 19.12 20.74
C VAL A 202 -4.53 18.50 22.06
N GLU A 203 -3.96 17.30 22.03
CA GLU A 203 -3.50 16.64 23.25
C GLU A 203 -2.41 17.42 23.99
N ASN A 204 -1.46 18.04 23.26
CA ASN A 204 -0.44 18.90 23.86
C ASN A 204 -1.05 20.15 24.52
N SER A 205 -2.04 20.78 23.88
CA SER A 205 -2.72 21.96 24.41
C SER A 205 -3.59 21.61 25.62
N ARG A 206 -4.27 20.46 25.61
CA ARG A 206 -5.00 19.89 26.76
C ARG A 206 -4.08 19.68 27.96
N LEU A 207 -2.95 18.99 27.76
CA LEU A 207 -1.96 18.76 28.82
C LEU A 207 -1.39 20.07 29.37
N SER A 208 -1.20 21.06 28.50
CA SER A 208 -0.78 22.41 28.91
C SER A 208 -1.83 23.10 29.77
N LEU A 209 -3.10 23.05 29.39
CA LEU A 209 -4.21 23.59 30.16
C LEU A 209 -4.33 22.92 31.54
N ASP A 210 -4.26 21.59 31.58
CA ASP A 210 -4.31 20.81 32.82
C ASP A 210 -3.12 21.14 33.75
N ALA A 211 -1.92 21.33 33.19
CA ALA A 211 -0.74 21.73 33.95
C ALA A 211 -0.87 23.15 34.53
N VAL A 212 -1.42 24.11 33.76
CA VAL A 212 -1.68 25.48 34.24
C VAL A 212 -2.73 25.47 35.34
N LYS A 213 -3.86 24.76 35.14
CA LYS A 213 -4.91 24.58 36.16
C LYS A 213 -4.38 23.97 37.45
N ALA A 214 -3.55 22.92 37.35
CA ALA A 214 -2.94 22.28 38.51
C ALA A 214 -1.96 23.20 39.26
N ARG A 215 -1.18 24.02 38.51
CA ARG A 215 -0.26 25.01 39.09
C ARG A 215 -1.02 26.08 39.87
N VAL A 216 -2.07 26.62 39.26
CA VAL A 216 -2.87 27.72 39.81
C VAL A 216 -3.71 27.27 41.01
N LYS A 217 -4.27 26.06 41.00
CA LYS A 217 -4.96 25.46 42.16
C LYS A 217 -4.04 25.06 43.33
N GLY A 218 -2.72 25.26 43.20
CA GLY A 218 -1.77 24.88 44.26
C GLY A 218 -1.53 23.37 44.40
N ASN A 219 -1.91 22.57 43.40
CA ASN A 219 -1.71 21.11 43.37
C ASN A 219 -0.30 20.68 42.92
N THR A 220 0.64 21.63 42.84
CA THR A 220 2.05 21.36 42.56
C THR A 220 2.70 20.78 43.82
N PHE A 221 2.95 19.46 43.80
CA PHE A 221 3.85 18.69 44.65
C PHE A 221 4.48 19.43 45.86
N LYS A 222 3.90 19.26 47.05
CA LYS A 222 4.57 19.56 48.32
C LYS A 222 5.58 18.46 48.65
N LEU A 223 6.80 18.54 48.12
CA LEU A 223 7.91 17.69 48.56
C LEU A 223 8.85 18.48 49.45
N GLY A 224 8.82 18.17 50.74
CA GLY A 224 9.78 18.64 51.72
C GLY A 224 9.17 19.59 52.76
N GLY A 225 8.89 19.02 53.93
CA GLY A 225 8.99 19.65 55.25
C GLY A 225 8.71 21.14 55.43
N HIS A 226 7.60 21.40 56.12
CA HIS A 226 7.32 22.58 56.96
C HIS A 226 6.90 23.88 56.26
N SER A 227 5.59 24.13 56.25
CA SER A 227 5.05 25.33 56.88
C SER A 227 3.59 25.15 57.29
N ARG A 228 3.29 25.86 58.37
CA ARG A 228 2.13 25.79 59.26
C ARG A 228 0.86 26.23 58.54
N GLY A 229 -0.27 25.82 59.12
CA GLY A 229 -1.61 26.03 58.60
C GLY A 229 -1.91 27.45 58.13
N GLU A 230 -2.49 27.50 56.94
CA GLU A 230 -3.51 28.44 56.52
C GLU A 230 -4.32 27.68 55.46
N ARG A 231 -5.61 27.48 55.73
CA ARG A 231 -6.56 27.14 54.66
C ARG A 231 -6.74 28.44 53.87
N PRO A 232 -6.48 28.47 52.55
CA PRO A 232 -6.99 29.55 51.74
C PRO A 232 -8.47 29.27 51.48
N ASP A 233 -9.34 29.73 52.36
CA ASP A 233 -10.69 30.10 51.96
C ASP A 233 -10.54 31.33 51.03
N ASP A 234 -11.10 31.24 49.82
CA ASP A 234 -11.27 32.35 48.85
C ASP A 234 -10.07 33.30 48.63
N ALA A 235 -8.90 32.75 48.29
CA ALA A 235 -7.93 33.56 47.56
C ALA A 235 -8.47 33.78 46.15
N GLU A 236 -9.08 34.95 45.92
CA GLU A 236 -9.29 35.49 44.56
C GLU A 236 -8.02 35.19 43.75
N LEU A 237 -8.16 34.35 42.73
CA LEU A 237 -7.07 34.02 41.82
C LEU A 237 -6.42 35.33 41.39
N SER A 238 -5.10 35.47 41.59
CA SER A 238 -4.37 36.64 41.10
C SER A 238 -4.76 36.89 39.64
N SER A 239 -4.97 38.15 39.25
CA SER A 239 -5.32 38.52 37.86
C SER A 239 -4.42 37.81 36.84
N ASP A 240 -3.14 37.73 37.16
CA ASP A 240 -2.11 37.11 36.32
C ASP A 240 -2.31 35.59 36.16
N ALA A 241 -2.83 34.91 37.18
CA ALA A 241 -3.12 33.47 37.15
C ALA A 241 -4.42 33.16 36.39
N GLN A 242 -5.39 34.09 36.40
CA GLN A 242 -6.60 33.98 35.59
C GLN A 242 -6.27 34.17 34.11
N GLU A 243 -5.46 35.18 33.77
CA GLU A 243 -5.02 35.46 32.40
C GLU A 243 -4.24 34.28 31.78
N GLU A 244 -3.39 33.61 32.56
CA GLU A 244 -2.68 32.41 32.09
C GLU A 244 -3.59 31.21 31.83
N ILE A 245 -4.66 31.03 32.62
CA ILE A 245 -5.66 29.98 32.37
C ILE A 245 -6.44 30.32 31.10
N GLU A 246 -6.95 31.54 30.98
CA GLU A 246 -7.72 32.01 29.81
C GLU A 246 -6.92 31.80 28.51
N LYS A 247 -5.65 32.20 28.50
CA LYS A 247 -4.77 31.98 27.35
C LYS A 247 -4.57 30.50 27.01
N ALA A 248 -4.47 29.62 28.01
CA ALA A 248 -4.33 28.18 27.78
C ALA A 248 -5.64 27.54 27.30
N GLU A 249 -6.79 28.07 27.74
CA GLU A 249 -8.12 27.66 27.27
C GLU A 249 -8.34 28.07 25.82
N ASP A 250 -8.02 29.31 25.45
CA ASP A 250 -8.12 29.82 24.08
C ASP A 250 -7.27 28.99 23.10
N GLU A 251 -6.03 28.65 23.49
CA GLU A 251 -5.16 27.79 22.68
C GLU A 251 -5.77 26.39 22.52
N PHE A 252 -6.30 25.80 23.59
CA PHE A 252 -6.94 24.48 23.53
C PHE A 252 -8.18 24.48 22.62
N VAL A 253 -9.03 25.51 22.72
CA VAL A 253 -10.19 25.69 21.84
C VAL A 253 -9.74 25.83 20.39
N THR A 254 -8.76 26.70 20.13
CA THR A 254 -8.21 26.93 18.78
C THR A 254 -7.67 25.64 18.16
N GLN A 255 -6.81 24.90 18.88
CA GLN A 255 -6.27 23.63 18.38
C GLN A 255 -7.37 22.59 18.14
N THR A 256 -8.40 22.56 18.98
CA THR A 256 -9.54 21.64 18.84
C THR A 256 -10.36 21.97 17.59
N GLU A 257 -10.67 23.25 17.35
CA GLU A 257 -11.39 23.68 16.15
C GLU A 257 -10.61 23.39 14.86
N GLU A 258 -9.31 23.68 14.85
CA GLU A 258 -8.42 23.35 13.73
C GLU A 258 -8.42 21.84 13.45
N ALA A 259 -8.28 21.01 14.49
CA ALA A 259 -8.28 19.57 14.35
C ALA A 259 -9.61 19.02 13.86
N VAL A 260 -10.75 19.57 14.32
CA VAL A 260 -12.08 19.24 13.77
C VAL A 260 -12.13 19.54 12.27
N GLY A 261 -11.67 20.71 11.85
CA GLY A 261 -11.62 21.09 10.43
C GLY A 261 -10.79 20.12 9.59
N VAL A 262 -9.57 19.81 10.03
CA VAL A 262 -8.69 18.85 9.35
C VAL A 262 -9.30 17.47 9.27
N MET A 263 -9.84 16.94 10.39
CA MET A 263 -10.43 15.60 10.42
C MET A 263 -11.65 15.48 9.51
N LYS A 264 -12.53 16.49 9.47
CA LYS A 264 -13.67 16.52 8.54
C LYS A 264 -13.20 16.50 7.09
N ASN A 265 -12.24 17.34 6.74
CA ASN A 265 -11.69 17.38 5.38
C ASN A 265 -11.07 16.02 4.95
N VAL A 266 -10.41 15.32 5.88
CA VAL A 266 -9.87 13.97 5.64
C VAL A 266 -10.96 12.93 5.43
N LEU A 267 -12.11 13.06 6.09
CA LEU A 267 -13.25 12.13 5.95
C LEU A 267 -14.11 12.41 4.71
N ASP A 268 -14.24 13.69 4.33
CA ASP A 268 -15.11 14.12 3.24
C ASP A 268 -14.44 14.07 1.86
N THR A 269 -13.14 13.76 1.81
CA THR A 269 -12.42 13.64 0.54
C THR A 269 -12.97 12.49 -0.32
N PRO A 270 -13.29 12.72 -1.60
CA PRO A 270 -13.80 11.66 -2.49
C PRO A 270 -12.69 10.71 -2.99
N GLU A 271 -11.43 11.02 -2.68
CA GLU A 271 -10.25 10.35 -3.25
C GLU A 271 -10.22 8.83 -3.02
N PRO A 272 -10.41 8.29 -1.79
CA PRO A 272 -10.42 6.85 -1.57
C PRO A 272 -11.46 6.12 -2.41
N LEU A 273 -12.66 6.70 -2.56
CA LEU A 273 -13.71 6.08 -3.37
C LEU A 273 -13.34 6.10 -4.86
N ARG A 274 -12.75 7.19 -5.35
CA ARG A 274 -12.21 7.27 -6.71
C ARG A 274 -11.11 6.24 -6.95
N ASN A 275 -10.17 6.10 -6.02
CA ASN A 275 -9.10 5.11 -6.12
C ASN A 275 -9.67 3.69 -6.18
N LEU A 276 -10.67 3.37 -5.36
CA LEU A 276 -11.33 2.06 -5.37
C LEU A 276 -12.03 1.78 -6.71
N ALA A 277 -12.67 2.79 -7.32
CA ALA A 277 -13.26 2.65 -8.65
C ALA A 277 -12.19 2.35 -9.72
N GLU A 278 -11.01 2.99 -9.67
CA GLU A 278 -9.89 2.70 -10.57
C GLU A 278 -9.35 1.28 -10.40
N LEU A 279 -9.29 0.76 -9.17
CA LEU A 279 -8.93 -0.64 -8.91
C LEU A 279 -9.89 -1.61 -9.61
N VAL A 280 -11.20 -1.40 -9.42
CA VAL A 280 -12.23 -2.23 -10.05
C VAL A 280 -12.17 -2.14 -11.57
N ALA A 281 -11.98 -0.94 -12.13
CA ALA A 281 -11.88 -0.74 -13.57
C ALA A 281 -10.69 -1.51 -14.17
N ALA A 282 -9.51 -1.44 -13.55
CA ALA A 282 -8.33 -2.18 -13.99
C ALA A 282 -8.54 -3.70 -13.95
N GLN A 283 -9.15 -4.22 -12.88
CA GLN A 283 -9.48 -5.63 -12.74
C GLN A 283 -10.49 -6.09 -13.81
N MET A 284 -11.54 -5.31 -14.03
CA MET A 284 -12.55 -5.60 -15.06
C MET A 284 -11.93 -5.65 -16.45
N GLU A 285 -11.05 -4.70 -16.78
CA GLU A 285 -10.38 -4.66 -18.09
C GLU A 285 -9.54 -5.91 -18.33
N TYR A 286 -8.77 -6.35 -17.33
CA TYR A 286 -7.99 -7.58 -17.41
C TYR A 286 -8.87 -8.83 -17.58
N HIS A 287 -9.87 -9.02 -16.71
CA HIS A 287 -10.73 -10.19 -16.77
C HIS A 287 -11.49 -10.29 -18.10
N LYS A 288 -11.94 -9.14 -18.64
CA LYS A 288 -12.55 -9.07 -19.95
C LYS A 288 -11.58 -9.48 -21.06
N LYS A 289 -10.36 -8.93 -21.08
CA LYS A 289 -9.33 -9.28 -22.07
C LYS A 289 -8.96 -10.76 -22.01
N ALA A 290 -8.78 -11.30 -20.80
CA ALA A 290 -8.47 -12.71 -20.61
C ALA A 290 -9.59 -13.62 -21.14
N TYR A 291 -10.86 -13.26 -20.86
CA TYR A 291 -12.01 -13.96 -21.41
C TYR A 291 -12.04 -13.94 -22.94
N GLU A 292 -11.83 -12.78 -23.56
CA GLU A 292 -11.80 -12.63 -25.02
C GLU A 292 -10.71 -13.51 -25.64
N ILE A 293 -9.48 -13.45 -25.11
CA ILE A 293 -8.34 -14.23 -25.62
C ILE A 293 -8.59 -15.74 -25.51
N LEU A 294 -9.10 -16.21 -24.38
CA LEU A 294 -9.35 -17.65 -24.18
C LEU A 294 -10.57 -18.13 -24.97
N SER A 295 -11.57 -17.28 -25.17
CA SER A 295 -12.73 -17.58 -26.01
C SER A 295 -12.36 -17.67 -27.49
N GLU A 296 -11.37 -16.90 -27.95
CA GLU A 296 -10.79 -17.05 -29.29
C GLU A 296 -10.05 -18.39 -29.46
N LEU A 297 -9.34 -18.84 -28.42
CA LEU A 297 -8.54 -20.08 -28.47
C LEU A 297 -9.39 -21.35 -28.38
N ALA A 298 -10.40 -21.36 -27.51
CA ALA A 298 -11.21 -22.55 -27.21
C ALA A 298 -11.70 -23.32 -28.45
N PRO A 299 -12.39 -22.70 -29.44
CA PRO A 299 -12.88 -23.43 -30.61
C PRO A 299 -11.75 -24.00 -31.49
N VAL A 300 -10.57 -23.38 -31.46
CA VAL A 300 -9.41 -23.88 -32.19
C VAL A 300 -8.91 -25.19 -31.58
N LEU A 301 -8.88 -25.28 -30.24
CA LEU A 301 -8.51 -26.51 -29.54
C LEU A 301 -9.57 -27.60 -29.71
N GLU A 302 -10.86 -27.26 -29.66
CA GLU A 302 -11.96 -28.21 -29.91
C GLU A 302 -11.89 -28.83 -31.31
N THR A 303 -11.53 -28.01 -32.30
CA THR A 303 -11.34 -28.48 -33.68
C THR A 303 -10.18 -29.48 -33.75
N LEU A 304 -9.01 -29.13 -33.20
CA LEU A 304 -7.83 -30.01 -33.16
C LEU A 304 -8.12 -31.32 -32.43
N GLN A 305 -8.85 -31.26 -31.30
CA GLN A 305 -9.28 -32.43 -30.56
C GLN A 305 -10.17 -33.34 -31.42
N THR A 306 -11.19 -32.78 -32.05
CA THR A 306 -12.15 -33.55 -32.87
C THR A 306 -11.46 -34.24 -34.05
N GLU A 307 -10.55 -33.53 -34.72
CA GLU A 307 -9.74 -34.08 -35.81
C GLU A 307 -8.83 -35.23 -35.34
N GLN A 308 -8.18 -35.06 -34.17
CA GLN A 308 -7.34 -36.09 -33.58
C GLN A 308 -8.14 -37.33 -33.19
N GLU A 309 -9.33 -37.16 -32.59
CA GLU A 309 -10.22 -38.28 -32.26
C GLU A 309 -10.70 -39.02 -33.51
N ALA A 310 -11.06 -38.29 -34.57
CA ALA A 310 -11.46 -38.89 -35.85
C ALA A 310 -10.31 -39.66 -36.52
N SER A 311 -9.09 -39.12 -36.47
CA SER A 311 -7.88 -39.81 -36.94
C SER A 311 -7.61 -41.09 -36.14
N TYR A 312 -7.69 -41.01 -34.81
CA TYR A 312 -7.49 -42.15 -33.92
C TYR A 312 -8.50 -43.29 -34.18
N ARG A 313 -9.80 -42.96 -34.31
CA ARG A 313 -10.85 -43.94 -34.63
C ARG A 313 -10.58 -44.62 -35.98
N ARG A 314 -10.27 -43.84 -37.03
CA ARG A 314 -9.95 -44.38 -38.37
C ARG A 314 -8.76 -45.33 -38.34
N ASN A 315 -7.68 -44.96 -37.65
CA ASN A 315 -6.47 -45.79 -37.58
C ASN A 315 -6.72 -47.10 -36.82
N ARG A 316 -7.55 -47.06 -35.78
CA ARG A 316 -7.96 -48.26 -35.04
C ARG A 316 -8.83 -49.19 -35.90
N ASP A 317 -9.75 -48.63 -36.68
CA ASP A 317 -10.66 -49.43 -37.50
C ASP A 317 -9.98 -50.03 -38.76
N MET A 318 -8.79 -49.52 -39.13
CA MET A 318 -7.94 -50.01 -40.23
C MET A 318 -6.85 -51.01 -39.79
N ALA A 319 -6.67 -51.21 -38.48
CA ALA A 319 -5.69 -52.12 -37.87
C ALA A 319 -6.33 -53.45 -37.47
#